data_AF-A0A2D6AZ59-F1
#
_entry.id   AF-A0A2D6AZ59-F1
#
_cell.length_a   1.000
_cell.length_b   1.000
_cell.length_c   1.000
_cell.angle_alpha   90.00
_cell.angle_beta   90.00
_cell.angle_gamma   90.00
#
_symmetry.space_group_name_H-M   'P 1'
#
loop_
_entity.id
_entity.type
_entity.pdbx_description
1 polymer ?
#
loop_
_entity_poly.entity_id
_entity_poly.type
_entity_poly.pdbx_seq_one_letter_code
_entity_poly.pdbx_strand_id
1 'polypeptide(L)'
;MMKICIENGRVQCWLLEILNLCHFLVVGIREKIKKSSLVMLRDRNLGKLLKLKFDLWNKKVEKVNSKYLLREYYELCSGGVCQDLLTEEEKIQVKNGTIFLSGVMQRCDEQNGNGRIYPEKILMREVKNYMKSVKENRACGELDHPEDSVVNLKNASHMVTSLWWEGKDLLGKIKVLSTPAGLILQALIGDGISLGISSRGLGSVHEHQGKTLVEDDFQLICFDIVSEPSTQGAYMKINESKQKEVWSKADRINRLLNDIVGDKK
;
A
#
# COMPACT_ATOMS: atom_id res chain seq x y z
N MET A 1 -9.61 -36.19 13.36
CA MET A 1 -10.37 -37.34 13.90
C MET A 1 -11.70 -37.40 13.16
N MET A 2 -11.77 -38.24 12.13
CA MET A 2 -12.94 -38.43 11.28
C MET A 2 -13.74 -39.58 11.88
N LYS A 3 -15.00 -39.36 12.25
CA LYS A 3 -15.92 -40.45 12.63
C LYS A 3 -17.05 -40.51 11.62
N ILE A 4 -16.85 -41.40 10.66
CA ILE A 4 -17.93 -41.97 9.85
C ILE A 4 -18.51 -43.11 10.70
N CYS A 5 -19.77 -43.00 11.12
CA CYS A 5 -20.53 -44.15 11.62
C CYS A 5 -21.49 -44.58 10.50
N ILE A 6 -21.28 -45.80 10.00
CA ILE A 6 -22.22 -46.54 9.16
C ILE A 6 -22.85 -47.58 10.07
N GLU A 7 -24.16 -47.53 10.27
CA GLU A 7 -24.93 -48.69 10.73
C GLU A 7 -26.26 -48.76 9.98
N ASN A 8 -26.54 -49.95 9.45
CA ASN A 8 -27.82 -50.39 8.87
C ASN A 8 -28.27 -49.78 7.54
N GLY A 9 -27.36 -49.71 6.57
CA GLY A 9 -27.67 -50.08 5.18
C GLY A 9 -28.63 -49.19 4.38
N ARG A 10 -28.98 -47.98 4.83
CA ARG A 10 -29.69 -46.97 4.02
C ARG A 10 -29.24 -45.56 4.41
N VAL A 11 -28.47 -44.89 3.54
CA VAL A 11 -28.34 -43.42 3.56
C VAL A 11 -29.26 -42.88 2.48
N GLN A 12 -30.38 -42.34 2.92
CA GLN A 12 -31.39 -41.67 2.11
C GLN A 12 -30.94 -40.22 1.88
N CYS A 13 -30.96 -39.80 0.60
CA CYS A 13 -31.09 -38.46 0.04
C CYS A 13 -30.58 -37.23 0.84
N TRP A 14 -29.60 -36.51 0.28
CA TRP A 14 -29.58 -35.03 0.17
C TRP A 14 -28.60 -34.59 -0.95
N LEU A 15 -28.81 -35.06 -2.19
CA LEU A 15 -28.04 -34.59 -3.35
C LEU A 15 -28.88 -34.33 -4.61
N LEU A 16 -30.21 -34.30 -4.49
CA LEU A 16 -31.14 -34.20 -5.62
C LEU A 16 -31.85 -32.84 -5.79
N GLU A 17 -31.69 -31.89 -4.85
CA GLU A 17 -32.30 -30.55 -5.00
C GLU A 17 -31.39 -29.49 -5.63
N ILE A 18 -30.05 -29.65 -5.60
CA ILE A 18 -29.13 -28.65 -6.18
C ILE A 18 -28.91 -28.88 -7.69
N LEU A 19 -29.09 -30.11 -8.19
CA LEU A 19 -28.98 -30.41 -9.63
C LEU A 19 -30.23 -30.02 -10.44
N ASN A 20 -31.41 -29.94 -9.81
CA ASN A 20 -32.65 -29.55 -10.52
C ASN A 20 -32.78 -28.03 -10.73
N LEU A 21 -32.15 -27.20 -9.91
CA LEU A 21 -32.10 -25.74 -10.12
C LEU A 21 -31.13 -25.34 -11.24
N CYS A 22 -30.08 -26.12 -11.50
CA CYS A 22 -29.16 -25.87 -12.61
C CYS A 22 -29.76 -26.27 -13.98
N HIS A 23 -30.64 -27.26 -14.06
CA HIS A 23 -31.24 -27.68 -15.33
C HIS A 23 -32.35 -26.72 -15.80
N PHE A 24 -33.13 -26.12 -14.89
CA PHE A 24 -34.19 -25.17 -15.25
C PHE A 24 -33.66 -23.82 -15.76
N LEU A 25 -32.54 -23.34 -15.22
CA LEU A 25 -31.93 -22.08 -15.65
C LEU A 25 -31.20 -22.19 -17.01
N VAL A 26 -30.59 -23.34 -17.31
CA VAL A 26 -29.91 -23.56 -18.60
C VAL A 26 -30.90 -23.86 -19.74
N VAL A 27 -32.03 -24.54 -19.45
CA VAL A 27 -33.08 -24.81 -20.44
C VAL A 27 -33.95 -23.58 -20.71
N GLY A 28 -34.28 -22.78 -19.67
CA GLY A 28 -35.06 -21.55 -19.84
C GLY A 28 -34.35 -20.46 -20.66
N ILE A 29 -33.02 -20.40 -20.60
CA ILE A 29 -32.20 -19.50 -21.43
C ILE A 29 -32.09 -20.03 -22.87
N ARG A 30 -31.98 -21.36 -23.06
CA ARG A 30 -31.92 -21.97 -24.41
C ARG A 30 -33.25 -21.88 -25.18
N GLU A 31 -34.41 -21.92 -24.53
CA GLU A 31 -35.71 -21.72 -25.21
C GLU A 31 -36.02 -20.26 -25.52
N LYS A 32 -35.62 -19.30 -24.68
CA LYS A 32 -35.74 -17.86 -24.99
C LYS A 32 -34.83 -17.42 -26.14
N ILE A 33 -33.68 -18.07 -26.31
CA ILE A 33 -32.75 -17.83 -27.42
C ILE A 33 -33.26 -18.49 -28.72
N LYS A 34 -33.94 -19.64 -28.67
CA LYS A 34 -34.52 -20.27 -29.88
C LYS A 34 -35.79 -19.58 -30.39
N LYS A 35 -36.62 -18.98 -29.52
CA LYS A 35 -37.83 -18.25 -29.97
C LYS A 35 -37.58 -16.86 -30.56
N SER A 36 -36.40 -16.28 -30.35
CA SER A 36 -36.03 -14.98 -30.95
C SER A 36 -35.25 -15.12 -32.27
N SER A 37 -35.04 -16.37 -32.74
CA SER A 37 -34.19 -16.68 -33.90
C SER A 37 -34.96 -17.16 -35.14
N LEU A 38 -36.30 -17.10 -35.15
CA LEU A 38 -37.11 -17.64 -36.25
C LEU A 38 -38.12 -16.65 -36.83
N VAL A 39 -37.69 -15.42 -37.11
CA VAL A 39 -38.25 -14.61 -38.20
C VAL A 39 -37.08 -13.93 -38.87
N MET A 40 -36.40 -14.66 -39.74
CA MET A 40 -35.33 -14.11 -40.57
C MET A 40 -35.92 -13.61 -41.89
N LEU A 41 -35.58 -12.35 -42.16
CA LEU A 41 -35.40 -11.72 -43.47
C LEU A 41 -36.62 -11.05 -44.11
N ARG A 42 -36.77 -9.75 -43.82
CA ARG A 42 -36.90 -8.76 -44.91
C ARG A 42 -36.54 -7.32 -44.53
N ASP A 43 -35.44 -7.09 -43.81
CA ASP A 43 -34.83 -5.76 -43.84
C ASP A 43 -33.33 -5.79 -43.52
N ARG A 44 -32.48 -5.50 -44.53
CA ARG A 44 -31.02 -5.49 -44.37
C ARG A 44 -30.53 -4.40 -43.41
N ASN A 45 -31.38 -3.42 -43.10
CA ASN A 45 -31.02 -2.31 -42.21
C ASN A 45 -31.18 -2.66 -40.72
N LEU A 46 -32.14 -3.52 -40.37
CA LEU A 46 -32.41 -3.88 -38.97
C LEU A 46 -31.33 -4.79 -38.37
N GLY A 47 -30.79 -5.71 -39.18
CA GLY A 47 -29.70 -6.60 -38.77
C GLY A 47 -28.39 -5.86 -38.50
N LYS A 48 -28.11 -4.80 -39.25
CA LYS A 48 -26.95 -3.91 -38.98
C LYS A 48 -27.13 -3.12 -37.69
N LEU A 49 -28.35 -2.63 -37.42
CA LEU A 49 -28.65 -1.84 -36.23
C LEU A 49 -28.57 -2.67 -34.95
N LEU A 50 -29.05 -3.92 -34.99
CA LEU A 50 -28.97 -4.88 -33.88
C LEU A 50 -27.53 -5.32 -33.61
N LYS A 51 -26.74 -5.56 -34.65
CA LYS A 51 -25.31 -5.87 -34.52
C LYS A 51 -24.53 -4.68 -33.94
N LEU A 52 -24.80 -3.46 -34.41
CA LEU A 52 -24.18 -2.24 -33.86
C LEU A 52 -24.54 -2.02 -32.39
N LYS A 53 -25.81 -2.25 -32.00
CA LYS A 53 -26.24 -2.15 -30.59
C LYS A 53 -25.63 -3.25 -29.71
N PHE A 54 -25.46 -4.46 -30.22
CA PHE A 54 -24.80 -5.56 -29.51
C PHE A 54 -23.30 -5.30 -29.36
N ASP A 55 -22.63 -4.79 -30.39
CA ASP A 55 -21.21 -4.40 -30.36
C ASP A 55 -20.99 -3.18 -29.44
N LEU A 56 -21.93 -2.22 -29.40
CA LEU A 56 -21.92 -1.11 -28.44
C LEU A 56 -22.17 -1.58 -27.01
N TRP A 57 -23.01 -2.60 -26.81
CA TRP A 57 -23.23 -3.21 -25.50
C TRP A 57 -22.00 -3.99 -25.04
N ASN A 58 -21.35 -4.77 -25.91
CA ASN A 58 -20.08 -5.45 -25.61
C ASN A 58 -18.94 -4.46 -25.35
N LYS A 59 -18.81 -3.37 -26.12
CA LYS A 59 -17.87 -2.27 -25.81
C LYS A 59 -18.15 -1.58 -24.48
N LYS A 60 -19.40 -1.59 -24.01
CA LYS A 60 -19.80 -1.03 -22.70
C LYS A 60 -19.58 -2.02 -21.56
N VAL A 61 -19.56 -3.32 -21.85
CA VAL A 61 -19.31 -4.41 -20.89
C VAL A 61 -17.81 -4.75 -20.77
N GLU A 62 -16.98 -4.46 -21.78
CA GLU A 62 -15.51 -4.62 -21.72
C GLU A 62 -14.78 -3.58 -20.86
N LYS A 63 -15.50 -2.61 -20.26
CA LYS A 63 -14.95 -1.71 -19.25
C LYS A 63 -15.26 -2.20 -17.83
N VAL A 64 -15.01 -3.48 -17.56
CA VAL A 64 -14.88 -3.94 -16.16
C VAL A 64 -13.50 -3.48 -15.71
N ASN A 65 -13.45 -2.36 -15.01
CA ASN A 65 -12.21 -1.85 -14.41
C ASN A 65 -11.77 -2.88 -13.35
N SER A 66 -10.83 -3.75 -13.67
CA SER A 66 -10.26 -4.67 -12.70
C SER A 66 -9.43 -3.86 -11.71
N LYS A 67 -9.79 -3.94 -10.44
CA LYS A 67 -9.03 -3.30 -9.36
C LYS A 67 -7.84 -4.17 -9.00
N TYR A 68 -6.70 -3.53 -8.81
CA TYR A 68 -5.44 -4.17 -8.45
C TYR A 68 -5.00 -3.74 -7.06
N LEU A 69 -4.30 -4.63 -6.36
CA LEU A 69 -3.55 -4.28 -5.16
C LEU A 69 -2.26 -3.55 -5.60
N LEU A 70 -2.20 -2.25 -5.29
CA LEU A 70 -1.07 -1.37 -5.57
C LEU A 70 -0.15 -1.30 -4.35
N ARG A 71 1.15 -1.16 -4.63
CA ARG A 71 2.30 -1.39 -3.74
C ARG A 71 3.44 -0.50 -4.18
N GLU A 72 4.22 0.06 -3.25
CA GLU A 72 5.12 1.21 -3.47
C GLU A 72 6.38 1.10 -2.58
N TYR A 73 7.38 1.99 -2.67
CA TYR A 73 8.51 1.96 -1.74
C TYR A 73 9.17 3.34 -1.56
N TYR A 74 9.54 3.67 -0.31
CA TYR A 74 10.30 4.87 0.06
C TYR A 74 11.30 4.61 1.21
N GLU A 75 12.42 5.33 1.23
CA GLU A 75 13.48 5.21 2.25
C GLU A 75 13.13 6.04 3.51
N LEU A 76 13.34 5.45 4.69
CA LEU A 76 13.22 6.14 5.99
C LEU A 76 14.57 6.81 6.36
N CYS A 77 14.56 7.90 7.14
CA CYS A 77 15.73 8.74 7.49
C CYS A 77 17.06 7.94 7.59
N SER A 78 18.15 8.47 7.01
CA SER A 78 19.51 7.92 7.13
C SER A 78 20.00 7.99 8.60
N GLY A 79 19.76 6.93 9.35
CA GLY A 79 20.04 6.84 10.80
C GLY A 79 18.85 6.41 11.66
N GLY A 80 17.69 6.13 11.07
CA GLY A 80 16.58 5.42 11.72
C GLY A 80 15.81 6.19 12.79
N VAL A 81 16.34 7.25 13.41
CA VAL A 81 15.64 7.99 14.47
C VAL A 81 15.81 9.49 14.28
N CYS A 82 14.74 10.16 13.86
CA CYS A 82 14.70 11.61 13.67
C CYS A 82 14.11 12.26 14.95
N GLN A 83 14.97 12.55 15.94
CA GLN A 83 14.58 13.05 17.28
C GLN A 83 13.86 14.42 17.25
N ASP A 84 14.14 15.23 16.23
CA ASP A 84 13.58 16.58 16.08
C ASP A 84 12.07 16.60 15.78
N LEU A 85 11.51 15.46 15.37
CA LEU A 85 10.09 15.30 15.02
C LEU A 85 9.23 14.72 16.16
N LEU A 86 9.82 14.55 17.35
CA LEU A 86 9.16 13.93 18.50
C LEU A 86 8.55 14.97 19.44
N THR A 87 7.32 14.72 19.91
CA THR A 87 6.72 15.47 21.02
C THR A 87 7.40 15.11 22.34
N GLU A 88 7.18 15.90 23.40
CA GLU A 88 7.75 15.62 24.71
C GLU A 88 7.31 14.25 25.27
N GLU A 89 6.05 13.85 25.02
CA GLU A 89 5.54 12.53 25.38
C GLU A 89 6.23 11.41 24.61
N GLU A 90 6.51 11.63 23.31
CA GLU A 90 7.21 10.65 22.48
C GLU A 90 8.68 10.54 22.88
N LYS A 91 9.33 11.64 23.28
CA LYS A 91 10.68 11.61 23.85
C LYS A 91 10.75 10.76 25.12
N ILE A 92 9.74 10.82 25.98
CA ILE A 92 9.64 9.93 27.16
C ILE A 92 9.47 8.48 26.73
N GLN A 93 8.63 8.20 25.72
CA GLN A 93 8.45 6.84 25.20
C GLN A 93 9.75 6.28 24.59
N VAL A 94 10.53 7.10 23.89
CA VAL A 94 11.85 6.71 23.37
C VAL A 94 12.82 6.38 24.50
N LYS A 95 12.84 7.16 25.58
CA LYS A 95 13.62 6.81 26.78
C LYS A 95 13.22 5.47 27.39
N ASN A 96 11.95 5.08 27.24
CA ASN A 96 11.42 3.79 27.66
C ASN A 96 11.56 2.68 26.60
N GLY A 97 12.34 2.92 25.53
CA GLY A 97 12.65 1.92 24.50
C GLY A 97 11.68 1.85 23.33
N THR A 98 10.72 2.79 23.19
CA THR A 98 9.87 2.85 22.00
C THR A 98 10.66 3.42 20.82
N ILE A 99 10.59 2.77 19.65
CA ILE A 99 11.22 3.28 18.43
C ILE A 99 10.20 4.05 17.59
N PHE A 100 10.60 5.23 17.14
CA PHE A 100 9.88 6.02 16.13
C PHE A 100 10.76 6.18 14.89
N LEU A 101 10.17 5.95 13.73
CA LEU A 101 10.81 6.16 12.43
C LEU A 101 10.06 7.27 11.69
N SER A 102 10.76 8.04 10.86
CA SER A 102 10.13 9.00 9.97
C SER A 102 10.82 9.05 8.63
N GLY A 103 10.10 9.54 7.62
CA GLY A 103 10.63 9.70 6.28
C GLY A 103 9.54 10.01 5.27
N VAL A 104 9.90 9.92 4.00
CA VAL A 104 8.93 10.03 2.91
C VAL A 104 8.11 8.74 2.88
N MET A 105 6.78 8.88 2.89
CA MET A 105 5.83 7.79 2.85
C MET A 105 5.30 7.56 1.43
N GLN A 106 5.20 8.66 0.65
CA GLN A 106 4.64 8.66 -0.70
C GLN A 106 4.97 9.98 -1.43
N ARG A 107 4.92 10.02 -2.77
CA ARG A 107 5.09 11.25 -3.56
C ARG A 107 4.01 11.46 -4.63
N CYS A 108 3.61 12.71 -4.83
CA CYS A 108 2.67 13.12 -5.88
C CYS A 108 3.38 13.35 -7.23
N ASP A 109 2.69 12.99 -8.32
CA ASP A 109 3.06 13.27 -9.72
C ASP A 109 4.48 12.84 -10.15
N GLU A 110 5.13 11.98 -9.36
CA GLU A 110 6.44 11.41 -9.65
C GLU A 110 6.30 9.92 -9.95
N GLN A 111 7.14 9.41 -10.86
CA GLN A 111 7.17 7.99 -11.18
C GLN A 111 7.93 7.25 -10.09
N ASN A 112 7.27 6.31 -9.41
CA ASN A 112 7.89 5.48 -8.38
C ASN A 112 8.67 4.29 -8.98
N GLY A 113 9.29 3.47 -8.12
CA GLY A 113 10.06 2.29 -8.52
C GLY A 113 9.27 1.23 -9.30
N ASN A 114 7.93 1.24 -9.19
CA ASN A 114 7.03 0.34 -9.93
C ASN A 114 6.50 0.99 -11.22
N GLY A 115 7.04 2.13 -11.63
CA GLY A 115 6.66 2.84 -12.84
C GLY A 115 5.33 3.59 -12.74
N ARG A 116 4.74 3.69 -11.55
CA ARG A 116 3.43 4.30 -11.32
C ARG A 116 3.55 5.77 -10.94
N ILE A 117 2.55 6.55 -11.34
CA ILE A 117 2.39 7.96 -10.96
C ILE A 117 1.06 8.11 -10.23
N TYR A 118 1.13 8.76 -9.07
CA TYR A 118 -0.02 9.09 -8.24
C TYR A 118 -0.38 10.56 -8.43
N PRO A 119 -1.48 10.87 -9.14
CA PRO A 119 -1.90 12.25 -9.31
C PRO A 119 -2.15 12.92 -7.96
N GLU A 120 -1.64 14.14 -7.78
CA GLU A 120 -1.71 14.89 -6.52
C GLU A 120 -3.12 14.92 -5.92
N LYS A 121 -4.13 15.21 -6.76
CA LYS A 121 -5.54 15.26 -6.34
C LYS A 121 -6.03 13.95 -5.73
N ILE A 122 -5.64 12.81 -6.30
CA ILE A 122 -6.07 11.48 -5.86
C ILE A 122 -5.37 11.15 -4.54
N LEU A 123 -4.05 11.34 -4.50
CA LEU A 123 -3.27 10.98 -3.33
C LEU A 123 -3.60 11.86 -2.12
N MET A 124 -3.75 13.17 -2.30
CA MET A 124 -4.19 14.07 -1.23
C MET A 124 -5.57 13.70 -0.66
N ARG A 125 -6.51 13.29 -1.53
CA ARG A 125 -7.84 12.81 -1.10
C ARG A 125 -7.71 11.58 -0.22
N GLU A 126 -6.93 10.59 -0.65
CA GLU A 126 -6.76 9.33 0.08
C GLU A 126 -5.97 9.50 1.38
N VAL A 127 -4.93 10.33 1.39
CA VAL A 127 -4.21 10.69 2.63
C VAL A 127 -5.15 11.38 3.62
N LYS A 128 -5.99 12.31 3.16
CA LYS A 128 -6.99 12.96 4.02
C LYS A 128 -7.98 11.96 4.61
N ASN A 129 -8.37 10.93 3.87
CA ASN A 129 -9.21 9.86 4.38
C ASN A 129 -8.45 8.99 5.40
N TYR A 130 -7.22 8.60 5.08
CA TYR A 130 -6.36 7.78 5.93
C TYR A 130 -6.02 8.46 7.27
N MET A 131 -5.90 9.80 7.26
CA MET A 131 -5.69 10.60 8.47
C MET A 131 -6.79 10.42 9.53
N LYS A 132 -8.01 9.97 9.16
CA LYS A 132 -9.03 9.58 10.14
C LYS A 132 -8.59 8.37 10.95
N SER A 133 -8.07 7.33 10.28
CA SER A 133 -7.52 6.14 10.94
C SER A 133 -6.29 6.46 11.79
N VAL A 134 -5.47 7.43 11.38
CA VAL A 134 -4.34 7.93 12.20
C VAL A 134 -4.85 8.56 13.50
N LYS A 135 -5.82 9.48 13.42
CA LYS A 135 -6.41 10.15 14.59
C LYS A 135 -7.10 9.19 15.56
N GLU A 136 -7.66 8.11 15.04
CA GLU A 136 -8.36 7.08 15.83
C GLU A 136 -7.42 5.97 16.34
N ASN A 137 -6.10 6.06 16.12
CA ASN A 137 -5.11 5.03 16.47
C ASN A 137 -5.40 3.65 15.84
N ARG A 138 -5.86 3.64 14.58
CA ARG A 138 -6.16 2.43 13.81
C ARG A 138 -5.24 2.24 12.60
N ALA A 139 -4.31 3.16 12.36
CA ALA A 139 -3.42 3.17 11.20
C ALA A 139 -2.23 2.20 11.36
N CYS A 140 -2.52 0.91 11.57
CA CYS A 140 -1.51 -0.15 11.69
C CYS A 140 -0.97 -0.55 10.31
N GLY A 141 0.30 -0.97 10.30
CA GLY A 141 0.98 -1.53 9.15
C GLY A 141 1.67 -2.85 9.49
N GLU A 142 1.96 -3.66 8.48
CA GLU A 142 2.59 -4.97 8.65
C GLU A 142 4.11 -4.89 8.46
N LEU A 143 4.84 -5.86 9.01
CA LEU A 143 6.22 -6.13 8.61
C LEU A 143 6.17 -7.13 7.46
N ASP A 144 6.83 -6.78 6.35
CA ASP A 144 6.64 -7.37 5.03
C ASP A 144 5.31 -6.95 4.37
N HIS A 145 5.04 -7.47 3.17
CA HIS A 145 3.98 -6.98 2.29
C HIS A 145 3.06 -8.11 1.81
N PRO A 146 2.13 -8.60 2.66
CA PRO A 146 1.21 -9.67 2.31
C PRO A 146 0.20 -9.26 1.25
N GLU A 147 -0.17 -10.20 0.37
CA GLU A 147 -1.10 -10.00 -0.77
C GLU A 147 -2.55 -9.68 -0.34
N ASP A 148 -2.82 -9.70 0.96
CA ASP A 148 -4.13 -9.35 1.48
C ASP A 148 -4.39 -7.83 1.40
N SER A 149 -5.62 -7.50 1.04
CA SER A 149 -6.16 -6.14 1.05
C SER A 149 -6.53 -5.64 2.45
N VAL A 150 -6.46 -6.50 3.46
CA VAL A 150 -6.76 -6.18 4.86
C VAL A 150 -5.51 -6.33 5.72
N VAL A 151 -5.30 -5.36 6.63
CA VAL A 151 -4.22 -5.41 7.61
C VAL A 151 -4.51 -6.50 8.65
N ASN A 152 -3.62 -7.48 8.77
CA ASN A 152 -3.72 -8.49 9.80
C ASN A 152 -3.08 -8.01 11.12
N LEU A 153 -3.89 -7.79 12.15
CA LEU A 153 -3.41 -7.32 13.46
C LEU A 153 -2.39 -8.27 14.11
N LYS A 154 -2.40 -9.56 13.77
CA LYS A 154 -1.39 -10.53 14.24
C LYS A 154 0.01 -10.19 13.71
N ASN A 155 0.09 -9.58 12.53
CA ASN A 155 1.31 -9.23 11.83
C ASN A 155 1.67 -7.74 11.97
N ALA A 156 0.82 -6.95 12.63
CA ALA A 156 1.02 -5.52 12.76
C ALA A 156 2.33 -5.24 13.50
N SER A 157 3.23 -4.48 12.88
CA SER A 157 4.59 -4.20 13.39
C SER A 157 4.75 -2.75 13.83
N HIS A 158 4.00 -1.84 13.22
CA HIS A 158 4.08 -0.41 13.47
C HIS A 158 2.71 0.24 13.29
N MET A 159 2.61 1.48 13.73
CA MET A 159 1.44 2.33 13.55
C MET A 159 1.86 3.70 13.07
N VAL A 160 1.16 4.24 12.05
CA VAL A 160 1.36 5.61 11.61
C VAL A 160 0.78 6.57 12.65
N THR A 161 1.62 7.49 13.12
CA THR A 161 1.29 8.45 14.18
C THR A 161 1.05 9.86 13.66
N SER A 162 1.73 10.25 12.58
CA SER A 162 1.49 11.52 11.90
C SER A 162 1.85 11.43 10.41
N LEU A 163 1.16 12.25 9.61
CA LEU A 163 1.45 12.49 8.20
C LEU A 163 1.33 14.00 7.93
N TRP A 164 2.22 14.53 7.09
CA TRP A 164 2.20 15.92 6.66
C TRP A 164 2.81 16.06 5.27
N TRP A 165 2.45 17.13 4.56
CA TRP A 165 2.95 17.40 3.21
C TRP A 165 4.09 18.42 3.26
N GLU A 166 5.19 18.13 2.56
CA GLU A 166 6.21 19.11 2.22
C GLU A 166 6.36 19.15 0.70
N GLY A 167 5.75 20.17 0.08
CA GLY A 167 5.63 20.23 -1.38
C GLY A 167 4.85 19.03 -1.92
N LYS A 168 5.51 18.18 -2.72
CA LYS A 168 4.91 16.97 -3.31
C LYS A 168 5.19 15.69 -2.51
N ASP A 169 5.97 15.79 -1.45
CA ASP A 169 6.36 14.65 -0.63
C ASP A 169 5.40 14.54 0.56
N LEU A 170 4.82 13.36 0.75
CA LEU A 170 4.10 13.01 1.95
C LEU A 170 5.12 12.47 2.95
N LEU A 171 5.41 13.23 3.99
CA LEU A 171 6.20 12.76 5.10
C LEU A 171 5.30 12.10 6.15
N GLY A 172 5.89 11.20 6.91
CA GLY A 172 5.20 10.52 7.99
C GLY A 172 6.12 10.10 9.10
N LYS A 173 5.48 9.83 10.25
CA LYS A 173 6.11 9.27 11.43
C LYS A 173 5.35 8.03 11.86
N ILE A 174 6.09 6.95 12.09
CA ILE A 174 5.54 5.68 12.55
C ILE A 174 6.14 5.31 13.90
N LYS A 175 5.31 4.70 14.75
CA LYS A 175 5.71 4.10 16.01
C LYS A 175 5.81 2.59 15.83
N VAL A 176 6.97 2.01 16.17
CA VAL A 176 7.12 0.56 16.21
C VAL A 176 6.37 0.02 17.43
N LEU A 177 5.56 -1.02 17.22
CA LEU A 177 4.72 -1.62 18.25
C LEU A 177 5.50 -2.66 19.06
N SER A 178 5.00 -2.99 20.25
CA SER A 178 5.53 -4.07 21.10
C SER A 178 4.89 -5.44 20.78
N THR A 179 4.45 -5.63 19.54
CA THR A 179 3.92 -6.90 19.04
C THR A 179 5.06 -7.84 18.64
N PRO A 180 4.83 -9.16 18.42
CA PRO A 180 5.87 -10.04 17.92
C PRO A 180 6.53 -9.53 16.63
N ALA A 181 5.75 -9.05 15.66
CA ALA A 181 6.26 -8.46 14.43
C ALA A 181 6.99 -7.13 14.66
N GLY A 182 6.52 -6.32 15.61
CA GLY A 182 7.19 -5.09 16.00
C GLY A 182 8.54 -5.33 16.68
N LEU A 183 8.66 -6.36 17.53
CA LEU A 183 9.94 -6.76 18.13
C LEU A 183 10.94 -7.26 17.10
N ILE A 184 10.47 -8.01 16.08
CA ILE A 184 11.31 -8.38 14.93
C ILE A 184 11.79 -7.11 14.22
N LEU A 185 10.87 -6.18 13.91
CA LEU A 185 11.22 -4.90 13.29
C LEU A 185 12.27 -4.12 14.11
N GLN A 186 12.12 -4.06 15.45
CA GLN A 186 13.12 -3.43 16.33
C GLN A 186 14.50 -4.10 16.22
N ALA A 187 14.55 -5.43 16.19
CA ALA A 187 15.80 -6.17 16.04
C ALA A 187 16.46 -5.90 14.67
N LEU A 188 15.68 -5.90 13.58
CA LEU A 188 16.18 -5.59 12.24
C LEU A 188 16.78 -4.18 12.18
N ILE A 189 16.12 -3.20 12.81
CA ILE A 189 16.63 -1.82 12.93
C ILE A 189 17.93 -1.80 13.75
N GLY A 190 17.96 -2.51 14.88
CA GLY A 190 19.13 -2.60 15.77
C GLY A 190 20.36 -3.21 15.09
N ASP A 191 20.14 -4.17 14.18
CA ASP A 191 21.18 -4.82 13.37
C ASP A 191 21.58 -4.00 12.13
N GLY A 192 21.00 -2.81 11.94
CA GLY A 192 21.34 -1.91 10.83
C GLY A 192 20.79 -2.33 9.47
N ILE A 193 19.75 -3.17 9.44
CA ILE A 193 19.12 -3.59 8.19
C ILE A 193 18.41 -2.39 7.56
N SER A 194 18.67 -2.17 6.27
CA SER A 194 17.99 -1.14 5.49
C SER A 194 16.55 -1.54 5.27
N LEU A 195 15.63 -0.69 5.71
CA LEU A 195 14.19 -0.88 5.61
C LEU A 195 13.59 0.32 4.92
N GLY A 196 12.48 0.12 4.21
CA GLY A 196 11.67 1.24 3.76
C GLY A 196 10.20 0.94 3.88
N ILE A 197 9.40 1.86 3.36
CA ILE A 197 7.97 1.91 3.57
C ILE A 197 7.21 1.81 2.25
N SER A 198 6.23 0.93 2.19
CA SER A 198 5.36 0.70 1.04
C SER A 198 3.94 1.13 1.35
N SER A 199 3.32 1.97 0.53
CA SER A 199 1.89 2.17 0.62
C SER A 199 1.15 1.02 -0.06
N ARG A 200 0.17 0.44 0.63
CA ARG A 200 -0.75 -0.56 0.09
C ARG A 200 -2.06 0.12 -0.26
N GLY A 201 -2.60 -0.15 -1.43
CA GLY A 201 -3.90 0.38 -1.81
C GLY A 201 -4.61 -0.45 -2.87
N LEU A 202 -5.90 -0.19 -3.08
CA LEU A 202 -6.71 -0.86 -4.09
C LEU A 202 -7.14 0.15 -5.13
N GLY A 203 -6.89 -0.11 -6.41
CA GLY A 203 -7.34 0.79 -7.48
C GLY A 203 -7.04 0.27 -8.88
N SER A 204 -7.65 0.90 -9.87
CA SER A 204 -7.33 0.70 -11.27
C SER A 204 -6.16 1.59 -11.69
N VAL A 205 -5.48 1.17 -12.75
CA VAL A 205 -4.38 1.90 -13.38
C VAL A 205 -4.60 1.97 -14.87
N HIS A 206 -4.12 3.04 -15.50
CA HIS A 206 -4.09 3.15 -16.95
C HIS A 206 -2.69 3.49 -17.44
N GLU A 207 -2.26 2.84 -18.51
CA GLU A 207 -1.00 3.15 -19.16
C GLU A 207 -1.17 4.32 -20.14
N HIS A 208 -0.30 5.32 -20.00
CA HIS A 208 -0.24 6.45 -20.91
C HIS A 208 1.23 6.83 -21.16
N GLN A 209 1.67 6.76 -22.42
CA GLN A 209 3.02 7.17 -22.83
C GLN A 209 4.16 6.52 -22.02
N GLY A 210 4.05 5.22 -21.70
CA GLY A 210 5.06 4.50 -20.92
C GLY A 210 5.05 4.80 -19.42
N LYS A 211 4.02 5.50 -18.93
CA LYS A 211 3.76 5.76 -17.51
C LYS A 211 2.47 5.08 -17.10
N THR A 212 2.44 4.52 -15.90
CA THR A 212 1.24 3.90 -15.34
C THR A 212 0.59 4.87 -14.37
N LEU A 213 -0.52 5.48 -14.76
CA LEU A 213 -1.24 6.43 -13.90
C LEU A 213 -2.30 5.72 -13.07
N VAL A 214 -2.31 6.04 -11.78
CA VAL A 214 -3.34 5.56 -10.86
C VAL A 214 -4.65 6.31 -11.09
N GLU A 215 -5.76 5.57 -11.14
CA GLU A 215 -7.08 6.11 -11.42
C GLU A 215 -7.83 6.59 -10.16
N ASP A 216 -8.92 7.31 -10.39
CA ASP A 216 -9.72 7.99 -9.38
C ASP A 216 -10.37 7.04 -8.37
N ASP A 217 -10.42 5.73 -8.64
CA ASP A 217 -10.98 4.70 -7.75
C ASP A 217 -9.96 4.14 -6.73
N PHE A 218 -8.75 4.70 -6.69
CA PHE A 218 -7.72 4.36 -5.72
C PHE A 218 -8.15 4.60 -4.28
N GLN A 219 -7.86 3.62 -3.43
CA GLN A 219 -8.08 3.65 -1.99
C GLN A 219 -6.79 3.27 -1.26
N LEU A 220 -6.30 4.17 -0.42
CA LEU A 220 -5.14 3.92 0.42
C LEU A 220 -5.55 3.06 1.62
N ILE A 221 -4.90 1.90 1.80
CA ILE A 221 -5.23 0.93 2.85
C ILE A 221 -4.31 1.11 4.05
N CYS A 222 -3.00 1.03 3.86
CA CYS A 222 -2.00 1.11 4.92
C CYS A 222 -0.62 1.46 4.36
N PHE A 223 0.34 1.60 5.27
CA PHE A 223 1.76 1.65 4.95
C PHE A 223 2.44 0.47 5.65
N ASP A 224 3.29 -0.27 4.94
CA ASP A 224 3.97 -1.47 5.42
C ASP A 224 5.49 -1.27 5.41
N ILE A 225 6.21 -1.98 6.28
CA ILE A 225 7.67 -1.99 6.25
C ILE A 225 8.16 -3.14 5.38
N VAL A 226 9.07 -2.87 4.43
CA VAL A 226 9.58 -3.85 3.46
C VAL A 226 11.11 -3.83 3.39
N SER A 227 11.69 -4.97 2.98
CA SER A 227 13.14 -5.21 2.93
C SER A 227 13.80 -4.80 1.60
N GLU A 228 13.09 -4.91 0.47
CA GLU A 228 13.70 -4.79 -0.86
C GLU A 228 13.16 -3.55 -1.60
N PRO A 229 14.00 -2.52 -1.86
CA PRO A 229 13.61 -1.38 -2.68
C PRO A 229 13.49 -1.81 -4.15
N SER A 230 12.38 -1.50 -4.84
CA SER A 230 12.21 -1.84 -6.26
C SER A 230 12.99 -0.95 -7.23
N THR A 231 14.17 -0.46 -6.84
CA THR A 231 15.04 0.40 -7.66
C THR A 231 16.38 -0.26 -7.97
N GLN A 232 16.74 -0.38 -9.25
CA GLN A 232 18.11 -0.62 -9.68
C GLN A 232 18.98 0.56 -9.25
N GLY A 233 19.93 0.34 -8.33
CA GLY A 233 20.89 1.36 -7.85
C GLY A 233 20.79 1.73 -6.37
N ALA A 234 19.92 1.08 -5.59
CA ALA A 234 19.76 1.32 -4.16
C ALA A 234 20.41 0.23 -3.29
N TYR A 235 21.73 0.02 -3.45
CA TYR A 235 22.52 -0.56 -2.37
C TYR A 235 23.10 0.58 -1.55
N MET A 236 22.81 0.63 -0.24
CA MET A 236 23.69 1.35 0.67
C MET A 236 25.08 0.70 0.57
N LYS A 237 26.02 1.38 -0.08
CA LYS A 237 27.43 1.12 0.19
C LYS A 237 27.68 1.56 1.63
N ILE A 238 28.19 0.64 2.45
CA ILE A 238 29.02 1.05 3.59
C ILE A 238 30.20 1.81 2.98
N ASN A 239 30.16 3.13 3.02
CA ASN A 239 31.36 3.93 2.93
C ASN A 239 31.97 3.94 4.32
N GLU A 240 32.82 2.97 4.59
CA GLU A 240 33.99 3.24 5.42
C GLU A 240 34.71 4.45 4.80
N SER A 241 34.80 5.53 5.59
CA SER A 241 35.63 6.72 5.36
C SER A 241 35.29 7.62 4.15
N LYS A 242 34.58 8.72 4.44
CA LYS A 242 35.13 10.08 4.31
C LYS A 242 34.26 11.04 5.11
N GLN A 243 34.77 11.42 6.28
CA GLN A 243 34.28 12.57 7.04
C GLN A 243 34.14 13.77 6.08
N LYS A 244 32.93 14.32 5.97
CA LYS A 244 32.78 15.72 5.62
C LYS A 244 32.69 16.47 6.93
N GLU A 245 33.78 17.15 7.29
CA GLU A 245 33.78 18.12 8.38
C GLU A 245 32.70 19.18 8.10
N VAL A 246 31.63 19.14 8.89
CA VAL A 246 30.72 20.27 9.02
C VAL A 246 31.09 20.95 10.32
N TRP A 247 32.11 21.80 10.28
CA TRP A 247 32.36 22.73 11.38
C TRP A 247 31.22 23.76 11.39
N SER A 248 30.48 23.82 12.49
CA SER A 248 29.44 24.83 12.65
C SER A 248 30.10 26.20 12.91
N LYS A 249 29.43 27.30 12.52
CA LYS A 249 29.90 28.67 12.83
C LYS A 249 30.11 28.88 14.34
N ALA A 250 29.42 28.12 15.19
CA ALA A 250 29.57 28.16 16.64
C ALA A 250 30.92 27.59 17.12
N ASP A 251 31.46 26.58 16.43
CA ASP A 251 32.77 25.98 16.76
C ASP A 251 33.94 26.91 16.40
N ARG A 252 33.77 27.74 15.37
CA ARG A 252 34.74 28.78 14.98
C ARG A 252 34.81 29.93 15.99
N ILE A 253 33.67 30.34 16.56
CA ILE A 253 33.61 31.41 17.55
C ILE A 253 34.21 30.97 18.89
N ASN A 254 33.97 29.73 19.32
CA ASN A 254 34.53 29.20 20.56
C ASN A 254 36.06 29.03 20.52
N ARG A 255 36.65 28.76 19.34
CA ARG A 255 38.12 28.74 19.19
C ARG A 255 38.73 30.15 19.21
N LEU A 256 38.10 31.12 18.54
CA LEU A 256 38.57 32.52 18.55
C LEU A 256 38.48 33.16 19.95
N LEU A 257 37.47 32.80 20.75
CA LEU A 257 37.36 33.28 22.13
C LEU A 257 38.44 32.68 23.06
N ASN A 258 38.81 31.41 22.85
CA ASN A 258 39.86 30.77 23.64
C ASN A 258 41.27 31.27 23.29
N ASP A 259 41.52 31.64 22.02
CA ASP A 259 42.80 32.24 21.60
C ASP A 259 42.97 33.70 22.10
N ILE A 260 41.87 34.43 22.34
CA ILE A 260 41.92 35.82 22.87
C ILE A 260 42.03 35.84 24.40
N VAL A 261 41.44 34.86 25.09
CA VAL A 261 41.34 34.83 26.56
C VAL A 261 42.48 34.02 27.20
N GLY A 262 43.23 33.24 26.42
CA GLY A 262 44.27 32.33 26.90
C GLY A 262 45.71 32.80 26.70
N ASP A 263 46.08 33.98 27.22
CA ASP A 263 47.47 34.28 27.63
C ASP A 263 47.52 35.47 28.60
N LYS A 264 47.15 35.19 29.86
CA LYS A 264 47.67 35.90 31.04
C LYS A 264 47.92 34.89 32.16
N LYS A 265 49.07 34.23 32.09
CA LYS A 265 49.89 33.92 33.27
C LYS A 265 51.34 34.20 32.94
#